data_AF-A0A848YU21-F1
#
_entry.id   AF-A0A848YU21-F1
#
_cell.length_a   1.000
_cell.length_b   1.000
_cell.length_c   1.000
_cell.angle_alpha   90.00
_cell.angle_beta   90.00
_cell.angle_gamma   90.00
#
_symmetry.space_group_name_H-M   'P 1'
#
loop_
_entity.id
_entity.type
_entity.pdbx_description
1 polymer ?
#
loop_
_entity_poly.entity_id
_entity_poly.type
_entity_poly.pdbx_seq_one_letter_code
_entity_poly.pdbx_strand_id
1 'polypeptide(L)'
;MKKNLEEVLTKMDMDYGGLMSDDSRHYMEVNIGRYAEKMGYTDVKQAYDEVNALILLRKPVKGMKVRIDGRTFIDYASFDSGLVVPGFVARKTRWHHRPFVPKDSMILNFN
;
A
#
# COMPACT_ATOMS: atom_id res chain seq x y z
N MET A 1 -0.14 17.67 7.68
CA MET A 1 0.17 16.69 6.63
C MET A 1 1.05 15.53 7.07
N LYS A 2 2.35 15.70 7.36
CA LYS A 2 3.24 14.53 7.65
C LYS A 2 2.71 13.61 8.76
N LYS A 3 2.31 14.17 9.90
CA LYS A 3 1.71 13.42 11.02
C LYS A 3 0.44 12.69 10.59
N ASN A 4 -0.48 13.37 9.93
CA ASN A 4 -1.73 12.80 9.44
C ASN A 4 -1.48 11.63 8.46
N LEU A 5 -0.50 11.76 7.55
CA LEU A 5 -0.11 10.67 6.65
C LEU A 5 0.44 9.46 7.41
N GLU A 6 1.32 9.69 8.40
CA GLU A 6 1.83 8.60 9.26
C GLU A 6 0.69 7.89 10.00
N GLU A 7 -0.31 8.62 10.50
CA GLU A 7 -1.47 8.04 11.17
C GLU A 7 -2.37 7.25 10.21
N VAL A 8 -2.57 7.72 8.97
CA VAL A 8 -3.29 6.98 7.93
C VAL A 8 -2.60 5.66 7.64
N LEU A 9 -1.29 5.69 7.38
CA LEU A 9 -0.53 4.48 7.10
C LEU A 9 -0.49 3.54 8.30
N THR A 10 -0.41 4.07 9.53
CA THR A 10 -0.53 3.27 10.78
C THR A 10 -1.86 2.54 10.83
N LYS A 11 -2.95 3.23 10.55
CA LYS A 11 -4.28 2.64 10.61
C LYS A 11 -4.47 1.57 9.53
N MET A 12 -3.99 1.82 8.31
CA MET A 12 -3.97 0.82 7.24
C MET A 12 -3.15 -0.41 7.66
N ASP A 13 -1.97 -0.20 8.23
CA ASP A 13 -1.11 -1.28 8.68
C ASP A 13 -1.80 -2.18 9.72
N MET A 14 -2.47 -1.56 10.70
CA MET A 14 -3.24 -2.27 11.72
C MET A 14 -4.43 -3.03 11.12
N ASP A 15 -5.20 -2.40 10.23
CA ASP A 15 -6.43 -2.98 9.68
C ASP A 15 -6.14 -4.14 8.72
N TYR A 16 -4.97 -4.15 8.09
CA TYR A 16 -4.58 -5.17 7.11
C TYR A 16 -3.46 -6.12 7.59
N GLY A 17 -2.81 -5.87 8.72
CA GLY A 17 -1.61 -6.61 9.15
C GLY A 17 -1.81 -8.12 9.27
N GLY A 18 -3.00 -8.58 9.66
CA GLY A 18 -3.35 -10.00 9.70
C GLY A 18 -3.39 -10.69 8.32
N LEU A 19 -3.47 -9.92 7.24
CA LEU A 19 -3.52 -10.39 5.86
C LEU A 19 -2.15 -10.30 5.16
N MET A 20 -1.16 -9.60 5.74
CA MET A 20 0.08 -9.23 5.05
C MET A 20 1.17 -10.32 5.03
N SER A 21 1.87 -10.47 3.90
CA SER A 21 3.08 -11.28 3.73
C SER A 21 4.09 -10.54 2.87
N ASP A 22 5.32 -10.38 3.33
CA ASP A 22 6.39 -9.64 2.65
C ASP A 22 6.89 -10.26 1.33
N ASP A 23 6.74 -11.57 1.13
CA ASP A 23 7.15 -12.28 -0.10
C ASP A 23 6.00 -12.68 -1.04
N SER A 24 4.81 -12.08 -0.90
CA SER A 24 3.66 -12.47 -1.74
C SER A 24 3.66 -11.81 -3.12
N ARG A 25 3.24 -12.58 -4.13
CA ARG A 25 2.88 -12.04 -5.46
C ARG A 25 1.43 -11.56 -5.55
N HIS A 26 0.59 -11.92 -4.58
CA HIS A 26 -0.80 -11.47 -4.54
C HIS A 26 -0.88 -10.17 -3.77
N TYR A 27 -1.61 -9.20 -4.30
CA TYR A 27 -1.80 -7.93 -3.61
C TYR A 27 -3.21 -7.38 -3.85
N MET A 28 -3.60 -6.42 -3.03
CA MET A 28 -4.72 -5.52 -3.29
C MET A 28 -4.24 -4.07 -3.22
N GLU A 29 -4.95 -3.20 -3.92
CA GLU A 29 -4.71 -1.76 -3.88
C GLU A 29 -5.70 -1.09 -2.93
N VAL A 30 -5.17 -0.29 -2.01
CA VAL A 30 -5.98 0.48 -1.06
C VAL A 30 -5.64 1.95 -1.21
N ASN A 31 -6.64 2.74 -1.56
CA ASN A 31 -6.48 4.16 -1.79
C ASN A 31 -6.22 4.92 -0.48
N ILE A 32 -5.09 5.64 -0.43
CA ILE A 32 -4.64 6.38 0.75
C ILE A 32 -5.56 7.57 1.03
N GLY A 33 -5.96 8.32 0.00
CA GLY A 33 -6.83 9.49 0.15
C GLY A 33 -8.22 9.14 0.72
N ARG A 34 -8.84 8.06 0.24
CA ARG A 34 -10.10 7.53 0.79
C ARG A 34 -9.95 7.06 2.24
N TYR A 35 -8.80 6.52 2.61
CA TYR A 35 -8.52 6.15 4.00
C TYR A 35 -8.38 7.39 4.88
N ALA A 36 -7.68 8.41 4.40
CA ALA A 36 -7.55 9.70 5.06
C ALA A 36 -8.90 10.42 5.24
N GLU A 37 -9.78 10.36 4.25
CA GLU A 37 -11.13 10.92 4.31
C GLU A 37 -11.95 10.30 5.46
N LYS A 38 -11.93 8.97 5.59
CA LYS A 38 -12.60 8.26 6.69
C LYS A 38 -12.09 8.67 8.08
N MET A 39 -10.84 9.14 8.15
CA MET A 39 -10.20 9.62 9.38
C MET A 39 -10.35 11.14 9.60
N GLY A 40 -10.98 11.87 8.66
CA GLY A 40 -11.14 13.32 8.74
C GLY A 40 -9.91 14.14 8.32
N TYR A 41 -8.91 13.53 7.68
CA TYR A 41 -7.67 14.20 7.25
C TYR A 41 -7.77 14.71 5.81
N THR A 42 -8.41 15.87 5.64
CA THR A 42 -8.65 16.50 4.34
C THR A 42 -7.37 16.89 3.60
N ASP A 43 -6.30 17.25 4.31
CA ASP A 43 -5.01 17.59 3.72
C ASP A 43 -4.35 16.37 3.05
N VAL A 44 -4.39 15.21 3.70
CA VAL A 44 -3.88 13.95 3.13
C VAL A 44 -4.82 13.44 2.04
N LYS A 45 -6.15 13.54 2.21
CA LYS A 45 -7.12 13.20 1.16
C LYS A 45 -6.79 13.95 -0.13
N GLN A 46 -6.63 15.26 -0.06
CA GLN A 46 -6.37 16.09 -1.25
C GLN A 46 -5.04 15.74 -1.92
N ALA A 47 -3.99 15.48 -1.14
CA ALA A 47 -2.66 15.18 -1.68
C ALA A 47 -2.52 13.76 -2.25
N TYR A 48 -3.38 12.82 -1.84
CA TYR A 48 -3.23 11.38 -2.13
C TYR A 48 -4.52 10.71 -2.64
N ASP A 49 -5.45 11.48 -3.22
CA ASP A 49 -6.79 11.02 -3.66
C ASP A 49 -6.74 9.90 -4.72
N GLU A 50 -5.68 9.87 -5.51
CA GLU A 50 -5.46 8.87 -6.57
C GLU A 50 -4.25 7.97 -6.28
N VAL A 51 -3.76 7.96 -5.03
CA VAL A 51 -2.56 7.21 -4.65
C VAL A 51 -2.95 5.98 -3.87
N ASN A 52 -2.54 4.81 -4.37
CA ASN A 52 -2.79 3.52 -3.73
C ASN A 52 -1.55 3.01 -2.99
N ALA A 53 -1.77 2.48 -1.79
CA ALA A 53 -0.85 1.54 -1.15
C ALA A 53 -1.16 0.12 -1.63
N LEU A 54 -0.16 -0.74 -1.65
CA LEU A 54 -0.30 -2.16 -1.95
C LEU A 54 -0.25 -2.94 -0.63
N ILE A 55 -1.23 -3.81 -0.44
CA ILE A 55 -1.28 -4.78 0.65
C ILE A 55 -0.89 -6.14 0.07
N LEU A 56 0.30 -6.64 0.40
CA LEU A 56 0.77 -7.94 -0.07
C LEU A 56 0.06 -9.06 0.70
N LEU A 57 -0.76 -9.86 0.02
CA LEU A 57 -1.67 -10.80 0.66
C LEU A 57 -1.04 -12.17 0.88
N ARG A 58 -1.10 -12.71 2.11
CA ARG A 58 -0.71 -14.10 2.44
C ARG A 58 -1.40 -15.13 1.56
N LYS A 59 -2.67 -14.87 1.20
CA LYS A 59 -3.51 -15.75 0.37
C LYS A 59 -4.32 -14.91 -0.61
N PRO A 60 -4.58 -15.42 -1.82
CA PRO A 60 -5.50 -14.76 -2.75
C PRO A 60 -6.89 -14.62 -2.11
N VAL A 61 -7.55 -13.49 -2.38
CA VAL A 61 -8.95 -13.28 -1.98
C VAL A 61 -9.91 -13.79 -3.06
N LYS A 62 -11.17 -14.03 -2.68
CA LYS A 62 -12.23 -14.37 -3.66
C LYS A 62 -12.49 -13.15 -4.56
N GLY A 63 -12.99 -13.41 -5.77
CA GLY A 63 -13.24 -12.37 -6.76
C GLY A 63 -12.25 -12.37 -7.94
N MET A 64 -12.34 -11.31 -8.74
CA MET A 64 -11.55 -11.11 -9.96
C MET A 64 -10.06 -11.00 -9.65
N LYS A 65 -9.23 -11.56 -10.54
CA LYS A 65 -7.78 -11.52 -10.44
C LYS A 65 -7.20 -11.07 -11.76
N VAL A 66 -6.28 -10.11 -11.70
CA VAL A 66 -5.60 -9.57 -12.87
C VAL A 66 -4.10 -9.75 -12.70
N ARG A 67 -3.45 -10.26 -13.74
CA ARG A 67 -1.99 -10.38 -13.78
C ARG A 67 -1.38 -9.06 -14.22
N ILE A 68 -0.46 -8.54 -13.41
CA ILE A 68 0.25 -7.28 -13.63
C ILE A 68 1.74 -7.56 -13.76
N ASP A 69 2.40 -6.83 -14.66
CA ASP A 69 3.85 -6.84 -14.80
C ASP A 69 4.51 -6.18 -13.57
N GLY A 70 5.46 -6.87 -12.94
CA GLY A 70 6.17 -6.37 -11.77
C GLY A 70 6.88 -5.03 -11.99
N ARG A 71 7.29 -4.73 -13.22
CA ARG A 71 7.96 -3.47 -13.59
C ARG A 71 7.05 -2.24 -13.43
N THR A 72 5.75 -2.44 -13.29
CA THR A 72 4.77 -1.39 -12.95
C THR A 72 5.10 -0.72 -11.61
N PHE A 73 5.72 -1.44 -10.67
CA PHE A 73 6.00 -0.94 -9.32
C PHE A 73 7.38 -0.29 -9.19
N ILE A 74 7.81 0.45 -10.22
CA ILE A 74 9.06 1.21 -10.19
C ILE A 74 8.98 2.35 -9.17
N ASP A 75 10.07 2.58 -8.42
CA ASP A 75 10.13 3.52 -7.28
C ASP A 75 9.06 3.24 -6.22
N TYR A 76 8.70 1.98 -5.94
CA TYR A 76 7.92 1.63 -4.75
C TYR A 76 8.84 1.27 -3.59
N ALA A 77 8.34 1.45 -2.37
CA ALA A 77 9.03 1.15 -1.13
C ALA A 77 8.17 0.25 -0.22
N SER A 78 8.83 -0.66 0.49
CA SER A 78 8.22 -1.58 1.44
C SER A 78 8.61 -1.19 2.86
N PHE A 79 7.61 -1.06 3.73
CA PHE A 79 7.80 -0.94 5.17
C PHE A 79 7.96 -2.32 5.82
N ASP A 80 8.47 -2.36 7.04
CA ASP A 80 8.76 -3.61 7.76
C ASP A 80 7.52 -4.48 8.02
N SER A 81 6.33 -3.88 7.98
CA SER A 81 5.06 -4.59 8.12
C SER A 81 4.59 -5.34 6.87
N GLY A 82 5.20 -5.05 5.70
CA GLY A 82 4.73 -5.55 4.40
C GLY A 82 3.78 -4.60 3.67
N LEU A 83 3.44 -3.45 4.26
CA LEU A 83 2.77 -2.35 3.55
C LEU A 83 3.73 -1.76 2.51
N VAL A 84 3.27 -1.67 1.27
CA VAL A 84 4.06 -1.15 0.15
C VAL A 84 3.40 0.11 -0.39
N VAL A 85 4.19 1.15 -0.66
CA VAL A 85 3.68 2.43 -1.17
C VAL A 85 4.59 2.98 -2.26
N PRO A 86 4.12 3.92 -3.10
CA PRO A 86 5.02 4.69 -3.95
C PRO A 86 6.11 5.39 -3.15
N GLY A 87 7.31 5.49 -3.68
CA GLY A 87 8.50 5.98 -3.00
C GLY A 87 8.35 7.42 -2.54
N PHE A 88 7.63 8.25 -3.30
CA PHE A 88 7.34 9.62 -2.88
C PHE A 88 6.43 9.70 -1.65
N VAL A 89 5.62 8.68 -1.37
CA VAL A 89 4.85 8.54 -0.13
C VAL A 89 5.79 8.15 1.01
N ALA A 90 6.61 7.11 0.81
CA ALA A 90 7.55 6.63 1.83
C ALA A 90 8.53 7.71 2.29
N ARG A 91 9.07 8.50 1.35
CA ARG A 91 9.96 9.64 1.64
C ARG A 91 9.32 10.74 2.50
N LYS A 92 7.99 10.76 2.65
CA LYS A 92 7.28 11.74 3.48
C LYS A 92 7.07 11.25 4.92
N THR A 93 7.33 9.98 5.22
CA THR A 93 7.22 9.42 6.57
C THR A 93 8.57 9.40 7.28
N ARG A 94 8.58 9.01 8.56
CA ARG A 94 9.80 8.64 9.32
C ARG A 94 10.01 7.14 9.41
N TRP A 95 9.15 6.35 8.76
CA TRP A 95 9.22 4.90 8.87
C TRP A 95 10.43 4.37 8.11
N HIS A 96 11.09 3.39 8.70
CA HIS A 96 12.12 2.63 8.01
C HIS A 96 11.49 1.91 6.80
N HIS A 97 12.13 2.04 5.64
CA HIS A 97 11.65 1.43 4.41
C HIS A 97 12.82 1.01 3.55
N ARG A 98 12.58 -0.02 2.74
CA ARG A 98 13.51 -0.53 1.73
C ARG A 98 12.88 -0.43 0.34
N PRO A 99 13.68 -0.42 -0.74
CA PRO A 99 13.13 -0.57 -2.09
C PRO A 99 12.25 -1.81 -2.18
N PHE A 100 11.05 -1.67 -2.75
CA PHE A 100 10.19 -2.81 -2.99
C PHE A 100 10.69 -3.58 -4.22
N VAL A 101 10.87 -4.90 -4.07
CA VAL A 101 11.30 -5.78 -5.16
C VAL A 101 10.10 -6.66 -5.55
N PRO A 102 9.31 -6.26 -6.56
CA PRO A 102 8.17 -7.05 -7.01
C PRO A 102 8.65 -8.34 -7.69
N LYS A 103 7.81 -9.38 -7.67
CA LYS A 103 7.98 -10.54 -8.57
C LYS A 103 7.66 -10.10 -10.01
N ASP A 104 8.26 -10.74 -11.00
CA ASP A 104 8.05 -10.43 -12.44
C ASP A 104 6.58 -10.38 -12.83
N SER A 105 5.76 -11.21 -12.19
CA SER A 105 4.31 -11.19 -12.35
C SER A 105 3.62 -11.12 -11.00
N MET A 106 2.91 -10.02 -10.78
CA MET A 106 2.08 -9.75 -9.62
C MET A 106 0.61 -10.04 -9.95
N ILE A 107 -0.19 -10.37 -8.93
CA ILE A 107 -1.61 -10.69 -9.08
C ILE A 107 -2.40 -9.70 -8.24
N LEU A 108 -3.06 -8.75 -8.92
CA LEU A 108 -4.03 -7.85 -8.32
C LEU A 108 -5.31 -8.62 -8.03
N ASN A 109 -5.80 -8.52 -6.80
CA ASN A 109 -7.06 -9.14 -6.39
C ASN A 109 -8.09 -8.06 -6.10
N PHE A 110 -9.30 -8.25 -6.62
CA PHE A 110 -10.45 -7.40 -6.34
C PHE A 110 -11.42 -8.16 -5.44
N ASN A 111 -11.89 -7.51 -4.38
CA ASN A 111 -12.90 -8.00 -3.46
C ASN A 111 -14.01 -6.97 -3.30
#